data_AF-A0A523USG2-F1
#
_entry.id   AF-A0A523USG2-F1
#
_cell.length_a   1.000
_cell.length_b   1.000
_cell.length_c   1.000
_cell.angle_alpha   90.00
_cell.angle_beta   90.00
_cell.angle_gamma   90.00
#
_symmetry.space_group_name_H-M   'P 1'
#
loop_
_entity.id
_entity.type
_entity.pdbx_description
1 polymer ?
#
loop_
_entity_poly.entity_id
_entity_poly.type
_entity_poly.pdbx_seq_one_letter_code
_entity_poly.pdbx_strand_id
1 'polypeptide(L)'
;CPIEKVRETSVRIREIKILHGLKPDLEIKWTKISPAKKQFYLDLLNYFFDDDDLHFRALIVPDKSRLRHETFGQTHDEWYYKMYFDMLKVILNPRAHYRIYLDIKDTRGAAKIAKLHEVLRNSLYDVSWEIIESVQIVRSHEVEIMQLTDMLLGAVSYANRGLSGNAGKQALVERMRSRSHYKLTHTTLLREDKVNLFRWQASEKQE
;
A
#
# COMPACT_ATOMS: atom_id res chain seq x y z
N CYS A 1 -10.37 6.11 -0.11
CA CYS A 1 -11.21 6.96 0.74
C CYS A 1 -11.66 8.20 -0.03
N PRO A 2 -12.92 8.62 0.16
CA PRO A 2 -13.42 9.93 -0.26
C PRO A 2 -12.61 11.08 0.35
N ILE A 3 -12.58 12.24 -0.31
CA ILE A 3 -11.74 13.38 0.09
C ILE A 3 -12.14 13.95 1.46
N GLU A 4 -13.44 13.97 1.74
CA GLU A 4 -14.04 14.41 2.99
C GLU A 4 -13.64 13.54 4.19
N LYS A 5 -13.30 12.27 3.93
CA LYS A 5 -12.87 11.30 4.96
C LYS A 5 -11.40 11.38 5.30
N VAL A 6 -10.58 12.03 4.47
CA VAL A 6 -9.13 12.15 4.70
C VAL A 6 -8.84 12.86 6.04
N ARG A 7 -9.51 14.00 6.29
CA ARG A 7 -9.29 14.75 7.53
C ARG A 7 -9.76 13.98 8.76
N GLU A 8 -10.94 13.36 8.67
CA GLU A 8 -11.50 12.50 9.73
C GLU A 8 -10.52 11.37 10.07
N THR A 9 -10.03 10.66 9.05
CA THR A 9 -9.05 9.58 9.19
C THR A 9 -7.76 10.04 9.88
N SER A 10 -7.18 11.15 9.41
CA SER A 10 -5.96 11.70 10.00
C SER A 10 -6.17 12.12 11.46
N VAL A 11 -7.31 12.71 11.80
CA VAL A 11 -7.65 13.06 13.19
C VAL A 11 -7.78 11.79 14.03
N ARG A 12 -8.50 10.78 13.54
CA ARG A 12 -8.70 9.53 14.27
C ARG A 12 -7.40 8.79 14.55
N ILE A 13 -6.48 8.76 13.60
CA ILE A 13 -5.14 8.19 13.79
C ILE A 13 -4.36 8.95 14.88
N ARG A 14 -4.47 10.29 14.93
CA ARG A 14 -3.81 11.10 15.98
C ARG A 14 -4.44 10.88 17.36
N GLU A 15 -5.75 10.73 17.43
CA GLU A 15 -6.44 10.36 18.67
C GLU A 15 -5.94 9.02 19.21
N ILE A 16 -5.80 8.00 18.34
CA ILE A 16 -5.24 6.69 18.73
C ILE A 16 -3.81 6.85 19.28
N LYS A 17 -2.97 7.72 18.69
CA LYS A 17 -1.63 8.00 19.26
C LYS A 17 -1.74 8.58 20.67
N ILE A 18 -2.60 9.57 20.89
CA ILE A 18 -2.79 10.23 22.19
C ILE A 18 -3.32 9.26 23.24
N LEU A 19 -4.27 8.38 22.88
CA LEU A 19 -4.80 7.34 23.78
C LEU A 19 -3.72 6.38 24.30
N HIS A 20 -2.64 6.20 23.54
CA HIS A 20 -1.47 5.39 23.91
C HIS A 20 -0.34 6.21 24.55
N GLY A 21 -0.59 7.47 24.94
CA GLY A 21 0.41 8.36 25.53
C GLY A 21 1.51 8.79 24.55
N LEU A 22 1.25 8.72 23.26
CA LEU A 22 2.19 9.10 22.20
C LEU A 22 1.86 10.51 21.69
N LYS A 23 2.89 11.20 21.19
CA LYS A 23 2.68 12.50 20.54
C LYS A 23 1.85 12.33 19.25
N PRO A 24 0.95 13.26 18.92
CA PRO A 24 0.11 13.17 17.72
C PRO A 24 0.94 13.21 16.41
N ASP A 25 2.09 13.88 16.42
CA ASP A 25 3.05 13.96 15.31
C ASP A 25 4.01 12.76 15.24
N LEU A 26 3.90 11.79 16.16
CA LEU A 26 4.72 10.58 16.12
C LEU A 26 4.46 9.81 14.82
N GLU A 27 5.50 9.65 14.01
CA GLU A 27 5.44 8.89 12.78
C GLU A 27 5.36 7.38 13.04
N ILE A 28 4.30 6.74 12.53
CA ILE A 28 4.07 5.30 12.55
C ILE A 28 4.97 4.64 11.49
N LYS A 29 5.75 3.64 11.91
CA LYS A 29 6.63 2.86 11.01
C LYS A 29 6.66 1.40 11.42
N TRP A 30 6.64 0.48 10.44
CA TRP A 30 6.79 -0.95 10.68
C TRP A 30 8.06 -1.30 11.48
N THR A 31 9.16 -0.58 11.22
CA THR A 31 10.44 -0.77 11.91
C THR A 31 10.40 -0.42 13.38
N LYS A 32 9.48 0.46 13.81
CA LYS A 32 9.29 0.90 15.21
C LYS A 32 8.36 -0.03 16.01
N ILE A 33 7.87 -1.12 15.42
CA ILE A 33 7.03 -2.09 16.13
C ILE A 33 7.86 -2.91 17.10
N SER A 34 7.48 -2.85 18.37
CA SER A 34 8.09 -3.59 19.47
C SER A 34 7.00 -4.20 20.37
N PRO A 35 7.33 -5.20 21.20
CA PRO A 35 6.38 -5.76 22.16
C PRO A 35 5.76 -4.72 23.09
N ALA A 36 6.53 -3.73 23.53
CA ALA A 36 6.07 -2.67 24.44
C ALA A 36 4.96 -1.78 23.84
N LYS A 37 4.95 -1.58 22.51
CA LYS A 37 3.94 -0.78 21.82
C LYS A 37 2.92 -1.62 21.07
N LYS A 38 2.83 -2.92 21.36
CA LYS A 38 1.97 -3.86 20.64
C LYS A 38 0.52 -3.37 20.56
N GLN A 39 -0.08 -2.94 21.67
CA GLN A 39 -1.49 -2.56 21.71
C GLN A 39 -1.78 -1.36 20.81
N PHE A 40 -0.91 -0.35 20.79
CA PHE A 40 -1.02 0.80 19.89
C PHE A 40 -1.14 0.39 18.41
N TYR A 41 -0.28 -0.51 17.93
CA TYR A 41 -0.34 -0.97 16.55
C TYR A 41 -1.55 -1.88 16.28
N LEU A 42 -2.00 -2.66 17.27
CA LEU A 42 -3.24 -3.45 17.14
C LEU A 42 -4.47 -2.55 17.02
N ASP A 43 -4.52 -1.44 17.74
CA ASP A 43 -5.64 -0.50 17.69
C ASP A 43 -5.67 0.27 16.37
N LEU A 44 -4.50 0.64 15.82
CA LEU A 44 -4.40 1.18 14.45
C LEU A 44 -4.89 0.19 13.40
N LEU A 45 -4.52 -1.10 13.55
CA LEU A 45 -4.98 -2.14 12.65
C LEU A 45 -6.49 -2.36 12.77
N ASN A 46 -7.03 -2.37 14.00
CA ASN A 46 -8.46 -2.48 14.22
C ASN A 46 -9.19 -1.32 13.57
N TYR A 47 -8.74 -0.09 13.78
CA TYR A 47 -9.29 1.10 13.13
C TYR A 47 -9.30 0.96 11.59
N PHE A 48 -8.19 0.53 10.98
CA PHE A 48 -8.17 0.25 9.53
C PHE A 48 -9.30 -0.71 9.12
N PHE A 49 -9.52 -1.78 9.87
CA PHE A 49 -10.56 -2.75 9.55
C PHE A 49 -11.99 -2.28 9.88
N ASP A 50 -12.14 -1.38 10.85
CA ASP A 50 -13.43 -0.83 11.29
C ASP A 50 -13.91 0.34 10.40
N ASP A 51 -13.01 0.97 9.65
CA ASP A 51 -13.30 2.12 8.78
C ASP A 51 -13.54 1.69 7.33
N ASP A 52 -14.80 1.71 6.87
CA ASP A 52 -15.20 1.24 5.54
C ASP A 52 -14.65 2.09 4.37
N ASP A 53 -14.13 3.29 4.62
CA ASP A 53 -13.54 4.16 3.58
C ASP A 53 -12.08 3.81 3.29
N LEU A 54 -11.47 2.96 4.13
CA LEU A 54 -10.08 2.52 4.04
C LEU A 54 -9.98 1.11 3.44
N HIS A 55 -9.24 1.04 2.34
CA HIS A 55 -8.95 -0.19 1.61
C HIS A 55 -7.44 -0.34 1.46
N PHE A 56 -6.96 -1.57 1.43
CA PHE A 56 -5.55 -1.86 1.29
C PHE A 56 -5.31 -2.82 0.13
N ARG A 57 -4.44 -2.43 -0.81
CA ARG A 57 -3.96 -3.29 -1.87
C ARG A 57 -2.43 -3.40 -1.83
N ALA A 58 -1.92 -4.61 -1.99
CA ALA A 58 -0.48 -4.86 -2.09
C ALA A 58 -0.13 -5.82 -3.24
N LEU A 59 0.92 -5.47 -3.98
CA LEU A 59 1.57 -6.36 -4.94
C LEU A 59 2.78 -7.02 -4.29
N ILE A 60 2.78 -8.35 -4.26
CA ILE A 60 3.82 -9.18 -3.65
C ILE A 60 4.66 -9.79 -4.77
N VAL A 61 5.96 -9.51 -4.76
CA VAL A 61 6.93 -10.17 -5.64
C VAL A 61 7.71 -11.18 -4.79
N PRO A 62 7.37 -12.48 -4.87
CA PRO A 62 7.86 -13.48 -3.92
C PRO A 62 9.35 -13.71 -4.05
N ASP A 63 9.88 -13.62 -5.27
CA ASP A 63 11.30 -13.81 -5.55
C ASP A 63 11.75 -12.81 -6.62
N LYS A 64 12.51 -11.80 -6.18
CA LYS A 64 13.07 -10.78 -7.07
C LYS A 64 14.25 -11.29 -7.91
N SER A 65 14.88 -12.41 -7.53
CA SER A 65 15.97 -13.00 -8.31
C SER A 65 15.49 -13.57 -9.65
N ARG A 66 14.19 -13.86 -9.76
CA ARG A 66 13.54 -14.32 -11.00
C ARG A 66 13.25 -13.20 -12.00
N LEU A 67 13.55 -11.95 -11.66
CA LEU A 67 13.33 -10.82 -12.57
C LEU A 67 14.40 -10.78 -13.66
N ARG A 68 13.99 -11.09 -14.90
CA ARG A 68 14.88 -11.08 -16.06
C ARG A 68 14.79 -9.77 -16.84
N HIS A 69 15.36 -8.71 -16.27
CA HIS A 69 15.34 -7.36 -16.85
C HIS A 69 15.86 -7.30 -18.29
N GLU A 70 17.02 -7.90 -18.56
CA GLU A 70 17.64 -7.95 -19.90
C GLU A 70 16.76 -8.67 -20.92
N THR A 71 16.16 -9.82 -20.55
CA THR A 71 15.29 -10.60 -21.44
C THR A 71 14.08 -9.82 -21.92
N PHE A 72 13.56 -8.90 -21.11
CA PHE A 72 12.43 -8.04 -21.44
C PHE A 72 12.84 -6.63 -21.88
N GLY A 73 14.14 -6.39 -22.11
CA GLY A 73 14.67 -5.11 -22.58
C GLY A 73 14.28 -3.93 -21.68
N GLN A 74 14.25 -4.13 -20.37
CA GLN A 74 13.80 -3.12 -19.40
C GLN A 74 14.78 -2.99 -18.24
N THR A 75 14.84 -1.80 -17.65
CA THR A 75 15.56 -1.53 -16.39
C THR A 75 14.75 -2.00 -15.17
N HIS A 76 15.41 -2.05 -14.01
CA HIS A 76 14.72 -2.33 -12.74
C HIS A 76 13.66 -1.29 -12.41
N ASP A 77 13.99 -0.02 -12.68
CA ASP A 77 13.08 1.10 -12.47
C ASP A 77 11.85 1.00 -13.36
N GLU A 78 12.01 0.74 -14.65
CA GLU A 78 10.86 0.58 -15.56
C GLU A 78 9.95 -0.57 -15.12
N TRP A 79 10.52 -1.70 -14.71
CA TRP A 79 9.75 -2.80 -14.14
C TRP A 79 8.98 -2.35 -12.87
N TYR A 80 9.61 -1.59 -11.98
CA TYR A 80 8.96 -1.06 -10.78
C TYR A 80 7.75 -0.17 -11.10
N TYR A 81 7.85 0.68 -12.13
CA TYR A 81 6.72 1.51 -12.59
C TYR A 81 5.62 0.68 -13.28
N LYS A 82 5.98 -0.39 -14.01
CA LYS A 82 4.99 -1.35 -14.53
C LYS A 82 4.23 -2.03 -13.38
N MET A 83 4.90 -2.35 -12.28
CA MET A 83 4.23 -2.90 -11.09
C MET A 83 3.31 -1.90 -10.41
N TYR A 84 3.63 -0.60 -10.38
CA TYR A 84 2.69 0.42 -9.94
C TYR A 84 1.44 0.46 -10.82
N PHE A 85 1.61 0.42 -12.14
CA PHE A 85 0.49 0.35 -13.07
C PHE A 85 -0.39 -0.89 -12.81
N ASP A 86 0.21 -2.08 -12.69
CA ASP A 86 -0.51 -3.32 -12.39
C ASP A 86 -1.24 -3.30 -11.03
N MET A 87 -0.65 -2.63 -10.04
CA MET A 87 -1.27 -2.44 -8.73
C MET A 87 -2.49 -1.51 -8.83
N LEU A 88 -2.37 -0.37 -9.52
CA LEU A 88 -3.38 0.68 -9.54
C LEU A 88 -4.53 0.39 -10.49
N LYS A 89 -4.26 -0.13 -11.70
CA LYS A 89 -5.28 -0.31 -12.76
C LYS A 89 -6.52 -1.11 -12.33
N VAL A 90 -6.38 -1.96 -11.33
CA VAL A 90 -7.48 -2.83 -10.84
C VAL A 90 -8.42 -2.11 -9.87
N ILE A 91 -7.94 -1.08 -9.16
CA ILE A 91 -8.75 -0.35 -8.17
C ILE A 91 -9.37 0.95 -8.72
N LEU A 92 -9.02 1.30 -9.96
CA LEU A 92 -9.53 2.49 -10.62
C LEU A 92 -10.87 2.17 -11.30
N ASN A 93 -11.89 2.94 -10.94
CA ASN A 93 -13.24 2.87 -11.48
C ASN A 93 -13.46 4.06 -12.43
N PRO A 94 -13.84 3.84 -13.70
CA PRO A 94 -14.11 4.93 -14.64
C PRO A 94 -15.23 5.89 -14.24
N ARG A 95 -16.03 5.54 -13.21
CA ARG A 95 -17.11 6.38 -12.66
C ARG A 95 -16.70 7.19 -11.43
N ALA A 96 -15.43 7.15 -11.04
CA ALA A 96 -14.90 7.84 -9.88
C ALA A 96 -13.73 8.76 -10.27
N HIS A 97 -13.38 9.67 -9.36
CA HIS A 97 -12.29 10.62 -9.53
C HIS A 97 -11.19 10.33 -8.50
N TYR A 98 -9.94 10.32 -8.95
CA TYR A 98 -8.80 9.88 -8.14
C TYR A 98 -7.71 10.93 -8.03
N ARG A 99 -7.24 11.11 -6.79
CA ARG A 99 -5.98 11.78 -6.46
C ARG A 99 -5.02 10.75 -5.90
N ILE A 100 -3.90 10.55 -6.57
CA ILE A 100 -2.94 9.50 -6.25
C ILE A 100 -1.71 10.13 -5.61
N TYR A 101 -1.40 9.69 -4.39
CA TYR A 101 -0.26 10.16 -3.62
C TYR A 101 0.77 9.04 -3.47
N LEU A 102 2.01 9.31 -3.88
CA LEU A 102 3.13 8.38 -3.85
C LEU A 102 4.15 8.83 -2.81
N ASP A 103 4.68 7.89 -2.03
CA ASP A 103 5.77 8.19 -1.08
C ASP A 103 7.06 8.54 -1.82
N ILE A 104 7.72 9.62 -1.39
CA ILE A 104 9.02 10.02 -1.95
C ILE A 104 10.08 8.96 -1.64
N LYS A 105 10.63 8.35 -2.69
CA LYS A 105 11.79 7.44 -2.55
C LYS A 105 13.07 7.96 -3.18
N ASP A 106 12.95 8.76 -4.25
CA ASP A 106 14.12 9.33 -4.92
C ASP A 106 13.75 10.67 -5.60
N THR A 107 14.73 11.57 -5.70
CA THR A 107 14.58 12.96 -6.17
C THR A 107 14.35 13.09 -7.68
N ARG A 108 14.58 12.03 -8.46
CA ARG A 108 14.40 11.98 -9.93
C ARG A 108 13.00 11.50 -10.36
N GLY A 109 11.97 11.78 -9.57
CA GLY A 109 10.63 11.19 -9.72
C GLY A 109 9.69 11.84 -10.74
N ALA A 110 9.91 13.12 -11.12
CA ALA A 110 8.91 13.90 -11.86
C ALA A 110 8.55 13.31 -13.23
N ALA A 111 9.55 13.01 -14.08
CA ALA A 111 9.30 12.45 -15.42
C ALA A 111 8.61 11.08 -15.35
N LYS A 112 8.99 10.27 -14.37
CA LYS A 112 8.41 8.93 -14.19
C LYS A 112 6.97 8.99 -13.68
N ILE A 113 6.64 9.98 -12.85
CA ILE A 113 5.26 10.24 -12.40
C ILE A 113 4.40 10.75 -13.53
N ALA A 114 4.92 11.69 -14.33
CA ALA A 114 4.23 12.15 -15.52
C ALA A 114 3.92 10.96 -16.44
N LYS A 115 4.87 10.04 -16.62
CA LYS A 115 4.64 8.83 -17.41
C LYS A 115 3.63 7.88 -16.78
N LEU A 116 3.66 7.67 -15.46
CA LEU A 116 2.67 6.86 -14.77
C LEU A 116 1.26 7.44 -14.92
N HIS A 117 1.11 8.77 -14.75
CA HIS A 117 -0.15 9.47 -14.94
C HIS A 117 -0.67 9.29 -16.37
N GLU A 118 0.18 9.51 -17.38
CA GLU A 118 -0.14 9.32 -18.79
C GLU A 118 -0.64 7.89 -19.07
N VAL A 119 0.09 6.87 -18.59
CA VAL A 119 -0.26 5.46 -18.83
C VAL A 119 -1.56 5.07 -18.13
N LEU A 120 -1.79 5.52 -16.90
CA LEU A 120 -3.03 5.25 -16.18
C LEU A 120 -4.24 5.84 -16.89
N ARG A 121 -4.16 7.10 -17.34
CA ARG A 121 -5.24 7.73 -18.11
C ARG A 121 -5.53 7.00 -19.41
N ASN A 122 -4.48 6.68 -20.17
CA ASN A 122 -4.63 5.97 -21.44
C ASN A 122 -5.31 4.61 -21.25
N SER A 123 -5.00 3.90 -20.14
CA SER A 123 -5.63 2.63 -19.83
C SER A 123 -7.12 2.72 -19.48
N LEU A 124 -7.59 3.91 -19.09
CA LEU A 124 -8.98 4.18 -18.69
C LEU A 124 -9.76 4.92 -19.77
N TYR A 125 -9.14 5.24 -20.91
CA TYR A 125 -9.70 6.14 -21.93
C TYR A 125 -10.14 7.49 -21.34
N ASP A 126 -9.40 7.99 -20.33
CA ASP A 126 -9.66 9.24 -19.63
C ASP A 126 -9.22 10.46 -20.46
N VAL A 127 -9.94 10.72 -21.55
CA VAL A 127 -9.66 11.83 -22.48
C VAL A 127 -10.00 13.19 -21.85
N SER A 128 -10.97 13.24 -20.93
CA SER A 128 -11.40 14.47 -20.24
C SER A 128 -10.55 14.86 -19.04
N TRP A 129 -9.61 14.00 -18.60
CA TRP A 129 -8.76 14.21 -17.42
C TRP A 129 -9.55 14.29 -16.11
N GLU A 130 -10.70 13.63 -16.08
CA GLU A 130 -11.60 13.67 -14.93
C GLU A 130 -11.35 12.47 -14.01
N ILE A 131 -11.01 11.30 -14.57
CA ILE A 131 -10.87 10.08 -13.77
C ILE A 131 -9.61 10.15 -12.89
N ILE A 132 -8.45 10.49 -13.47
CA ILE A 132 -7.20 10.66 -12.71
C ILE A 132 -6.84 12.15 -12.64
N GLU A 133 -7.40 12.84 -11.64
CA GLU A 133 -7.21 14.29 -11.45
C GLU A 133 -5.75 14.68 -11.20
N SER A 134 -5.04 13.90 -10.37
CA SER A 134 -3.65 14.19 -10.05
C SER A 134 -2.85 12.98 -9.58
N VAL A 135 -1.55 13.00 -9.85
CA VAL A 135 -0.55 12.07 -9.29
C VAL A 135 0.58 12.90 -8.68
N GLN A 136 0.79 12.78 -7.38
CA GLN A 136 1.72 13.64 -6.62
C GLN A 136 2.64 12.81 -5.73
N ILE A 137 3.83 13.35 -5.44
CA ILE A 137 4.72 12.82 -4.39
C ILE A 137 4.41 13.53 -3.09
N VAL A 138 4.34 12.78 -2.00
CA VAL A 138 4.27 13.31 -0.62
C VAL A 138 5.29 12.61 0.26
N ARG A 139 5.61 13.19 1.43
CA ARG A 139 6.51 12.53 2.40
C ARG A 139 5.68 11.75 3.40
N SER A 140 6.06 10.49 3.65
CA SER A 140 5.33 9.60 4.59
C SER A 140 5.08 10.19 5.98
N HIS A 141 6.01 10.97 6.52
CA HIS A 141 5.79 11.60 7.83
C HIS A 141 4.73 12.71 7.83
N GLU A 142 4.36 13.25 6.67
CA GLU A 142 3.38 14.34 6.52
C GLU A 142 1.93 13.82 6.41
N VAL A 143 1.72 12.53 6.12
CA VAL A 143 0.41 11.95 5.81
C VAL A 143 0.14 10.69 6.64
N GLU A 144 -0.81 10.75 7.57
CA GLU A 144 -1.12 9.63 8.48
C GLU A 144 -1.55 8.34 7.75
N ILE A 145 -2.38 8.47 6.71
CA ILE A 145 -2.86 7.34 5.90
C ILE A 145 -1.68 6.61 5.24
N MET A 146 -0.65 7.35 4.83
CA MET A 146 0.53 6.75 4.21
C MET A 146 1.37 5.99 5.23
N GLN A 147 1.43 6.45 6.48
CA GLN A 147 2.08 5.72 7.57
C GLN A 147 1.33 4.43 7.93
N LEU A 148 -0.01 4.46 7.89
CA LEU A 148 -0.84 3.26 8.03
C LEU A 148 -0.54 2.25 6.92
N THR A 149 -0.33 2.74 5.68
CA THR A 149 0.05 1.91 4.54
C THR A 149 1.42 1.23 4.75
N ASP A 150 2.43 1.93 5.29
CA ASP A 150 3.73 1.34 5.66
C ASP A 150 3.57 0.19 6.68
N MET A 151 2.74 0.40 7.70
CA MET A 151 2.46 -0.61 8.71
C MET A 151 1.81 -1.87 8.10
N LEU A 152 0.77 -1.70 7.27
CA LEU A 152 0.06 -2.82 6.62
C LEU A 152 0.95 -3.57 5.61
N LEU A 153 1.72 -2.84 4.80
CA LEU A 153 2.69 -3.42 3.88
C LEU A 153 3.77 -4.21 4.64
N GLY A 154 4.20 -3.68 5.78
CA GLY A 154 5.13 -4.36 6.68
C GLY A 154 4.58 -5.70 7.18
N ALA A 155 3.30 -5.77 7.56
CA ALA A 155 2.66 -7.00 8.02
C ALA A 155 2.63 -8.07 6.92
N VAL A 156 2.23 -7.69 5.70
CA VAL A 156 2.22 -8.59 4.54
C VAL A 156 3.64 -9.05 4.19
N SER A 157 4.62 -8.14 4.18
CA SER A 157 6.03 -8.46 3.92
C SER A 157 6.60 -9.42 4.96
N TYR A 158 6.31 -9.21 6.24
CA TYR A 158 6.75 -10.08 7.32
C TYR A 158 6.17 -11.50 7.19
N ALA A 159 4.88 -11.61 6.85
CA ALA A 159 4.23 -12.89 6.60
C ALA A 159 4.83 -13.63 5.39
N ASN A 160 5.14 -12.92 4.30
CA ASN A 160 5.69 -13.53 3.08
C ASN A 160 7.16 -13.92 3.20
N ARG A 161 7.92 -13.27 4.09
CA ARG A 161 9.32 -13.63 4.37
C ARG A 161 9.48 -14.75 5.40
N GLY A 162 8.39 -15.21 6.01
CA GLY A 162 8.44 -16.26 7.04
C GLY A 162 9.24 -15.84 8.29
N LEU A 163 9.30 -14.54 8.59
CA LEU A 163 10.10 -14.03 9.70
C LEU A 163 9.44 -14.33 11.05
N SER A 164 10.26 -14.43 12.09
CA SER A 164 9.84 -14.66 13.48
C SER A 164 10.64 -13.79 14.46
N GLY A 165 10.35 -13.87 15.76
CA GLY A 165 11.18 -13.29 16.83
C GLY A 165 10.75 -11.93 17.39
N ASN A 166 9.83 -11.20 16.75
CA ASN A 166 9.25 -9.98 17.33
C ASN A 166 7.76 -10.20 17.63
N ALA A 167 7.44 -10.36 18.91
CA ALA A 167 6.08 -10.66 19.37
C ALA A 167 5.05 -9.58 18.97
N GLY A 168 5.46 -8.31 18.88
CA GLY A 168 4.58 -7.23 18.41
C GLY A 168 4.22 -7.37 16.94
N LYS A 169 5.21 -7.64 16.08
CA LYS A 169 5.01 -7.87 14.64
C LYS A 169 4.20 -9.14 14.38
N GLN A 170 4.48 -10.22 15.12
CA GLN A 170 3.73 -11.47 15.03
C GLN A 170 2.26 -11.27 15.42
N ALA A 171 1.99 -10.55 16.51
CA ALA A 171 0.62 -10.26 16.94
C ALA A 171 -0.14 -9.44 15.88
N LEU A 172 0.52 -8.48 15.23
CA LEU A 172 -0.09 -7.67 14.18
C LEU A 172 -0.43 -8.50 12.94
N VAL A 173 0.48 -9.38 12.51
CA VAL A 173 0.24 -10.33 11.40
C VAL A 173 -0.93 -11.24 11.73
N GLU A 174 -0.96 -11.81 12.94
CA GLU A 174 -2.03 -12.73 13.32
C GLU A 174 -3.38 -12.02 13.44
N ARG A 175 -3.40 -10.80 13.98
CA ARG A 175 -4.60 -9.98 14.01
C ARG A 175 -5.09 -9.67 12.60
N MET A 176 -4.18 -9.33 11.67
CA MET A 176 -4.55 -9.04 10.28
C MET A 176 -5.11 -10.29 9.58
N ARG A 177 -4.56 -11.48 9.83
CA ARG A 177 -5.13 -12.76 9.36
C ARG A 177 -6.53 -13.00 9.91
N SER A 178 -6.71 -12.81 11.22
CA SER A 178 -7.99 -12.99 11.88
C SER A 178 -9.07 -12.04 11.33
N ARG A 179 -8.72 -10.76 11.09
CA ARG A 179 -9.66 -9.74 10.61
C ARG A 179 -9.94 -9.83 9.11
N SER A 180 -8.96 -10.26 8.31
CA SER A 180 -9.11 -10.38 6.84
C SER A 180 -9.55 -11.76 6.37
N HIS A 181 -9.48 -12.78 7.25
CA HIS A 181 -9.66 -14.19 6.90
C HIS A 181 -8.66 -14.73 5.85
N TYR A 182 -7.59 -13.98 5.55
CA TYR A 182 -6.56 -14.39 4.59
C TYR A 182 -5.26 -14.80 5.25
N LYS A 183 -4.52 -15.70 4.60
CA LYS A 183 -3.17 -16.12 5.03
C LYS A 183 -2.11 -15.03 4.87
N LEU A 184 -2.41 -13.96 4.12
CA LEU A 184 -1.53 -12.86 3.71
C LEU A 184 -0.40 -13.24 2.73
N THR A 185 -0.29 -14.51 2.37
CA THR A 185 0.78 -15.05 1.50
C THR A 185 0.27 -15.52 0.14
N HIS A 186 -1.03 -15.38 -0.11
CA HIS A 186 -1.71 -15.83 -1.31
C HIS A 186 -2.40 -14.64 -1.98
N THR A 187 -2.61 -14.76 -3.29
CA THR A 187 -3.44 -13.83 -4.04
C THR A 187 -4.89 -13.92 -3.55
N THR A 188 -5.51 -12.78 -3.27
CA THR A 188 -6.95 -12.69 -2.98
C THR A 188 -7.76 -12.59 -4.28
N LEU A 189 -9.09 -12.55 -4.17
CA LEU A 189 -9.92 -12.28 -5.34
C LEU A 189 -9.60 -10.90 -5.93
N LEU A 190 -9.76 -10.77 -7.25
CA LEU A 190 -9.42 -9.55 -7.97
C LEU A 190 -10.17 -8.32 -7.43
N ARG A 191 -11.45 -8.52 -7.07
CA ARG A 191 -12.37 -7.52 -6.50
C ARG A 191 -12.47 -7.58 -4.98
N GLU A 192 -11.54 -8.26 -4.30
CA GLU A 192 -11.49 -8.18 -2.85
C GLU A 192 -11.28 -6.72 -2.43
N ASP A 193 -12.14 -6.24 -1.54
CA ASP A 193 -12.30 -4.81 -1.31
C ASP A 193 -11.46 -4.34 -0.12
N LYS A 194 -11.47 -5.09 1.00
CA LYS A 194 -10.83 -4.61 2.23
C LYS A 194 -9.32 -4.82 2.21
N VAL A 195 -8.90 -6.05 1.90
CA VAL A 195 -7.48 -6.44 1.85
C VAL A 195 -7.22 -7.21 0.56
N ASN A 196 -6.78 -6.48 -0.47
CA ASN A 196 -6.49 -7.04 -1.78
C ASN A 196 -5.00 -7.36 -1.95
N LEU A 197 -4.65 -8.64 -2.03
CA LEU A 197 -3.26 -9.06 -2.19
C LEU A 197 -3.08 -9.69 -3.57
N PHE A 198 -2.11 -9.21 -4.32
CA PHE A 198 -1.74 -9.78 -5.61
C PHE A 198 -0.32 -10.32 -5.55
N ARG A 199 -0.17 -11.65 -5.48
CA ARG A 199 1.13 -12.31 -5.57
C ARG A 199 1.51 -12.45 -7.05
N TRP A 200 2.37 -11.55 -7.50
CA TRP A 200 2.88 -11.53 -8.86
C TRP A 200 3.74 -12.75 -9.12
N GLN A 201 3.52 -13.37 -10.28
CA GLN A 201 4.33 -14.47 -10.78
C GLN A 201 5.08 -13.98 -12.01
N ALA A 202 6.38 -14.28 -12.08
CA ALA A 202 7.14 -14.01 -13.28
C ALA A 202 6.58 -14.88 -14.40
N SER A 203 6.20 -14.26 -15.53
CA SER A 203 5.80 -14.99 -16.71
C SER A 203 6.98 -15.86 -17.15
N GLU A 204 6.77 -17.17 -17.21
CA GLU A 204 7.65 -18.03 -18.01
C GLU A 204 7.47 -17.62 -19.46
N LYS A 205 8.58 -17.40 -20.17
CA LYS A 205 8.52 -17.16 -21.60
C LYS A 205 7.91 -18.44 -22.20
N GLN A 206 6.78 -18.33 -22.89
CA GLN A 206 6.43 -19.37 -23.85
C GLN A 206 7.51 -19.29 -24.93
N GLU A 207 8.31 -20.35 -25.03
CA GLU A 207 9.31 -20.53 -26.09
C GLU A 207 8.64 -20.54 -27.47
#